data_AF-A0A354GL60-F1
#
_entry.id   AF-A0A354GL60-F1
#
_cell.length_a   1.000
_cell.length_b   1.000
_cell.length_c   1.000
_cell.angle_alpha   90.00
_cell.angle_beta   90.00
_cell.angle_gamma   90.00
#
_symmetry.space_group_name_H-M   'P 1'
#
loop_
_entity.id
_entity.type
_entity.pdbx_description
1 polymer ?
#
loop_
_entity_poly.entity_id
_entity_poly.type
_entity_poly.pdbx_seq_one_letter_code
_entity_poly.pdbx_strand_id
1 'polypeptide(L)'
;MTFFVRYVGFSALDVIRCATQRGAEILGRAHEIGALEVGKLGDVLVVDGDVEADISILEDQSRILAVLQGGIFRAGVGGDGSSGASRL
;
A
#
# COMPACT_ATOMS: atom_id res chain seq x y z
N MET A 1 11.46 0.48 -2.38
CA MET A 1 11.09 -0.50 -3.42
C MET A 1 11.95 -0.42 -4.68
N THR A 2 12.48 0.76 -5.01
CA THR A 2 13.29 1.03 -6.20
C THR A 2 14.45 0.05 -6.41
N PHE A 3 15.07 -0.43 -5.33
CA PHE A 3 16.18 -1.39 -5.39
C PHE A 3 15.85 -2.66 -6.20
N PHE A 4 14.67 -3.26 -5.99
CA PHE A 4 14.28 -4.51 -6.64
C PHE A 4 14.06 -4.33 -8.15
N VAL A 5 13.53 -3.17 -8.56
CA VAL A 5 13.35 -2.85 -9.98
C VAL A 5 14.69 -2.55 -10.64
N ARG A 6 15.54 -1.72 -10.01
CA ARG A 6 16.79 -1.25 -10.63
C ARG A 6 17.93 -2.27 -10.63
N TYR A 7 18.03 -3.09 -9.59
CA TYR A 7 19.21 -3.95 -9.38
C TYR A 7 18.89 -5.45 -9.38
N VAL A 8 17.66 -5.85 -9.07
CA VAL A 8 17.25 -7.26 -9.09
C VAL A 8 16.55 -7.63 -10.40
N GLY A 9 15.98 -6.65 -11.11
CA GLY A 9 15.33 -6.84 -12.41
C GLY A 9 13.87 -7.27 -12.32
N PHE A 10 13.19 -6.99 -11.20
CA PHE A 10 11.75 -7.25 -11.08
C PHE A 10 10.93 -6.14 -11.75
N SER A 11 9.76 -6.49 -12.28
CA SER A 11 8.79 -5.47 -12.68
C SER A 11 8.21 -4.76 -11.45
N ALA A 12 7.71 -3.53 -11.62
CA ALA A 12 7.07 -2.80 -10.52
C ALA A 12 5.88 -3.58 -9.94
N LEU A 13 5.03 -4.16 -10.81
CA LEU A 13 3.90 -4.98 -10.39
C LEU A 13 4.33 -6.26 -9.65
N ASP A 14 5.44 -6.90 -10.03
CA ASP A 14 5.96 -8.06 -9.28
C ASP A 14 6.40 -7.67 -7.87
N VAL A 15 7.07 -6.51 -7.72
CA VAL A 15 7.46 -6.00 -6.40
C VAL A 15 6.24 -5.72 -5.53
N ILE A 16 5.19 -5.10 -6.11
CA ILE A 16 3.93 -4.84 -5.40
C ILE A 16 3.25 -6.16 -4.99
N ARG A 17 3.17 -7.15 -5.90
CA ARG A 17 2.60 -8.48 -5.57
C ARG A 17 3.39 -9.20 -4.49
N CYS A 18 4.72 -9.09 -4.50
CA CYS A 18 5.59 -9.63 -3.46
C CYS A 18 5.30 -8.99 -2.09
N ALA A 19 5.08 -7.68 -2.04
CA ALA A 19 4.82 -6.94 -0.82
C ALA A 19 3.37 -7.01 -0.32
N THR A 20 2.44 -7.56 -1.11
CA THR A 20 1.01 -7.63 -0.79
C THR A 20 0.52 -9.08 -0.83
N GLN A 21 0.06 -9.55 -1.98
CA GLN A 21 -0.58 -10.86 -2.16
C GLN A 21 0.32 -12.01 -1.71
N ARG A 22 1.56 -12.08 -2.20
CA ARG A 22 2.50 -13.15 -1.84
C ARG A 22 2.93 -13.06 -0.37
N GLY A 23 3.05 -11.84 0.16
CA GLY A 23 3.28 -11.63 1.59
C GLY A 23 2.17 -12.25 2.45
N ALA A 24 0.92 -12.02 2.07
CA ALA A 24 -0.24 -12.62 2.75
C ALA A 24 -0.28 -14.15 2.62
N GLU A 25 0.10 -14.71 1.45
CA GLU A 25 0.23 -16.15 1.24
C GLU A 25 1.28 -16.78 2.17
N ILE A 26 2.46 -16.18 2.26
CA ILE A 26 3.55 -16.63 3.14
C ILE A 26 3.11 -16.61 4.61
N LEU A 27 2.31 -15.60 4.99
CA LEU A 27 1.76 -15.50 6.34
C LEU A 27 0.57 -16.44 6.61
N GLY A 28 0.10 -17.21 5.62
CA GLY A 28 -1.09 -18.05 5.75
C GLY A 28 -2.41 -17.27 5.84
N ARG A 29 -2.40 -15.99 5.46
CA ARG A 29 -3.52 -15.04 5.60
C ARG A 29 -4.05 -14.52 4.26
N ALA A 30 -3.75 -15.19 3.15
CA ALA A 30 -4.22 -14.81 1.82
C ALA A 30 -5.75 -14.75 1.68
N HIS A 31 -6.49 -15.42 2.57
CA HIS A 31 -7.95 -15.36 2.65
C HIS A 31 -8.48 -14.08 3.31
N GLU A 32 -7.61 -13.32 3.98
CA GLU A 32 -7.99 -12.20 4.84
C GLU A 32 -7.40 -10.86 4.36
N ILE A 33 -6.15 -10.85 3.86
CA ILE A 33 -5.40 -9.63 3.54
C ILE A 33 -4.60 -9.76 2.23
N GLY A 34 -3.98 -8.65 1.81
CA GLY A 34 -2.96 -8.63 0.75
C GLY A 34 -3.50 -8.54 -0.68
N ALA A 35 -4.82 -8.43 -0.87
CA ALA A 35 -5.42 -8.16 -2.18
C ALA A 35 -6.70 -7.32 -2.04
N LEU A 36 -7.00 -6.52 -3.05
CA LEU A 36 -8.25 -5.75 -3.15
C LEU A 36 -9.36 -6.65 -3.70
N GLU A 37 -9.97 -7.45 -2.84
CA GLU A 37 -11.05 -8.38 -3.17
C GLU A 37 -12.16 -8.31 -2.12
N VAL A 38 -13.41 -8.58 -2.53
CA VAL A 38 -14.56 -8.58 -1.61
C VAL A 38 -14.35 -9.62 -0.51
N GLY A 39 -14.58 -9.22 0.75
CA GLY A 39 -14.43 -10.08 1.93
C GLY A 39 -13.07 -10.02 2.61
N LYS A 40 -12.06 -9.37 2.00
CA LYS A 40 -10.77 -9.09 2.64
C LYS A 40 -10.79 -7.80 3.43
N LEU A 41 -9.86 -7.65 4.38
CA LEU A 41 -9.68 -6.40 5.11
C LEU A 41 -9.30 -5.27 4.15
N GLY A 42 -9.85 -4.08 4.41
CA GLY A 42 -9.56 -2.86 3.66
C GLY A 42 -8.20 -2.26 4.02
N ASP A 43 -7.12 -3.02 3.85
CA ASP A 43 -5.74 -2.52 3.94
C ASP A 43 -5.36 -1.90 2.60
N VAL A 44 -5.41 -0.57 2.52
CA VAL A 44 -5.26 0.17 1.26
C VAL A 44 -4.29 1.34 1.44
N LEU A 45 -3.34 1.46 0.51
CA LEU A 45 -2.48 2.62 0.35
C LEU A 45 -2.92 3.38 -0.91
N VAL A 46 -3.28 4.64 -0.76
CA VAL A 46 -3.61 5.52 -1.89
C VAL A 46 -2.46 6.48 -2.12
N VAL A 47 -1.97 6.54 -3.35
CA VAL A 47 -0.84 7.38 -3.74
C VAL A 47 -1.21 8.28 -4.91
N ASP A 48 -0.55 9.43 -5.00
CA ASP A 48 -0.60 10.30 -6.17
C ASP A 48 0.40 9.78 -7.20
N GLY A 49 -0.09 9.37 -8.37
CA GLY A 49 0.70 8.93 -9.52
C GLY A 49 0.64 7.42 -9.81
N ASP A 50 1.30 7.02 -10.89
CA ASP A 50 1.32 5.66 -11.40
C ASP A 50 2.56 4.91 -10.92
N VAL A 51 2.36 3.97 -10.00
CA VAL A 51 3.44 3.15 -9.41
C VAL A 51 4.00 2.08 -10.34
N GLU A 52 3.28 1.73 -11.41
CA GLU A 52 3.81 0.83 -12.44
C GLU A 52 4.85 1.55 -13.30
N ALA A 53 4.57 2.82 -13.63
CA ALA A 53 5.49 3.69 -14.35
C ALA A 53 6.67 4.17 -13.49
N ASP A 54 6.44 4.48 -12.21
CA ASP A 54 7.48 4.92 -11.27
C ASP A 54 7.24 4.40 -9.85
N ILE A 55 7.93 3.31 -9.49
CA ILE A 55 7.81 2.71 -8.16
C ILE A 55 8.43 3.55 -7.04
N SER A 56 9.23 4.58 -7.37
CA SER A 56 9.85 5.46 -6.36
C SER A 56 8.83 6.35 -5.65
N ILE A 57 7.63 6.51 -6.21
CA ILE A 57 6.49 7.17 -5.57
C ILE A 57 6.21 6.58 -4.17
N LEU A 58 6.40 5.26 -4.00
CA LEU A 58 6.19 4.59 -2.72
C LEU A 58 7.25 4.93 -1.66
N GLU A 59 8.31 5.64 -2.03
CA GLU A 59 9.39 6.09 -1.13
C GLU A 59 9.20 7.56 -0.72
N ASP A 60 8.30 8.30 -1.38
CA ASP A 60 7.98 9.70 -1.09
C ASP A 60 6.68 9.81 -0.30
N GLN A 61 6.80 10.15 0.99
CA GLN A 61 5.64 10.30 1.86
C GLN A 61 4.69 11.43 1.43
N SER A 62 5.18 12.46 0.74
CA SER A 62 4.33 13.57 0.27
C SER A 62 3.35 13.12 -0.82
N ARG A 63 3.64 11.99 -1.48
CA ARG A 63 2.79 11.37 -2.50
C ARG A 63 1.80 10.36 -1.91
N ILE A 64 1.85 10.07 -0.61
CA ILE A 64 0.90 9.17 0.06
C ILE A 64 -0.33 9.98 0.45
N LEU A 65 -1.44 9.75 -0.25
CA LEU A 65 -2.69 10.49 -0.06
C LEU A 65 -3.54 9.94 1.08
N ALA A 66 -3.53 8.62 1.28
CA ALA A 66 -4.26 7.97 2.35
C ALA A 66 -3.67 6.60 2.73
N VAL A 67 -3.78 6.25 4.00
CA VAL A 67 -3.50 4.92 4.55
C VAL A 67 -4.76 4.43 5.25
N LEU A 68 -5.30 3.31 4.79
CA LEU A 68 -6.41 2.61 5.42
C LEU A 68 -5.90 1.28 5.95
N GLN A 69 -6.26 0.96 7.19
CA GLN A 69 -5.95 -0.32 7.80
C GLN A 69 -7.23 -0.94 8.35
N GLY A 70 -7.60 -2.13 7.87
CA GLY A 70 -8.87 -2.76 8.19
C GLY A 70 -10.08 -1.93 7.78
N GLY A 71 -9.96 -1.11 6.73
CA GLY A 71 -11.00 -0.17 6.28
C GLY A 71 -11.09 1.13 7.09
N ILE A 72 -10.26 1.31 8.13
CA ILE A 72 -10.22 2.53 8.94
C ILE A 72 -9.15 3.46 8.39
N PHE A 73 -9.50 4.71 8.12
CA PHE A 73 -8.55 5.76 7.75
C PHE A 73 -7.58 6.04 8.91
N ARG A 74 -6.27 5.91 8.65
CA ARG A 74 -5.20 6.10 9.65
C ARG A 74 -4.41 7.37 9.44
N ALA A 75 -4.15 7.75 8.17
CA ALA A 75 -3.38 8.93 7.82
C ALA A 75 -3.72 9.38 6.39
N GLY A 76 -3.45 10.66 6.06
CA GLY A 76 -3.63 11.22 4.72
C GLY A 76 -4.35 12.56 4.69
N VAL A 77 -4.52 13.11 3.48
CA VAL A 77 -5.08 14.46 3.26
C VAL A 77 -6.60 14.45 3.09
N GLY A 78 -7.21 13.28 2.89
CA GLY A 78 -8.64 13.10 2.61
C GLY A 78 -9.52 12.70 3.81
N GLY A 79 -9.02 12.75 5.04
CA GLY A 79 -9.80 12.41 6.24
C GLY A 79 -10.43 13.67 6.84
N ASP A 80 -11.66 13.99 6.44
CA ASP A 80 -12.48 14.94 7.17
C ASP A 80 -12.80 14.38 8.58
N GLY A 81 -12.42 15.18 9.57
CA GLY A 81 -12.28 14.74 10.95
C GLY A 81 -13.60 14.28 11.59
N SER A 82 -13.57 13.06 12.13
CA SER A 82 -14.05 12.83 13.48
C SER A 82 -13.16 11.81 14.19
N SER A 83 -12.67 12.23 15.36
CA SER A 83 -11.80 11.51 16.30
C SER A 83 -10.29 11.43 16.01
N GLY A 84 -9.59 12.49 16.44
CA GLY A 84 -8.46 12.30 17.36
C GLY A 84 -7.05 12.19 16.77
N ALA A 85 -6.37 13.34 16.73
CA ALA A 85 -4.95 13.55 17.03
C ALA A 85 -3.91 12.52 16.57
N SER A 86 -3.07 12.90 15.61
CA SER A 86 -1.72 13.43 15.89
C SER A 86 -0.91 13.39 14.60
N ARG A 87 -0.53 14.58 14.10
CA ARG A 87 0.55 14.69 13.12
C ARG A 87 1.85 14.30 13.81
N LEU A 88 2.60 13.36 13.23
CA LEU A 88 4.03 13.20 13.47
C LEU A 88 4.79 14.00 12.41
#